data_AF-B9XFB3-F1
#
_entry.id   AF-B9XFB3-F1
#
_cell.length_a   1.000
_cell.length_b   1.000
_cell.length_c   1.000
_cell.angle_alpha   90.00
_cell.angle_beta   90.00
_cell.angle_gamma   90.00
#
_symmetry.space_group_name_H-M   'P 1'
#
loop_
_entity.id
_entity.type
_entity.pdbx_description
1 polymer ?
#
loop_
_entity_poly.entity_id
_entity_poly.type
_entity_poly.pdbx_seq_one_letter_code
_entity_poly.pdbx_strand_id
1 'polypeptide(L)'
;MTIVNCSECGTRIISRASTCPRCGAKNTFHRHRNSDALSSRPPVPRSLAQEKQNGGLVLLILFLVTLALVVLRPLLLSIFHSVSYPVY
;
A
#
# COMPACT_ATOMS: atom_id res chain seq x y z
N MET A 1 -12.53 -4.18 28.30
CA MET A 1 -13.90 -4.68 28.02
C MET A 1 -14.44 -3.82 26.88
N THR A 2 -15.11 -4.38 25.87
CA THR A 2 -15.60 -3.61 24.70
C THR A 2 -17.11 -3.47 24.74
N ILE A 3 -17.59 -2.27 24.42
CA ILE A 3 -19.01 -1.92 24.35
C ILE A 3 -19.41 -1.90 22.87
N VAL A 4 -20.50 -2.55 22.53
CA VAL A 4 -21.09 -2.59 21.18
C VAL A 4 -22.53 -2.11 21.25
N ASN A 5 -23.06 -1.61 20.13
CA ASN A 5 -24.46 -1.21 20.06
C ASN A 5 -25.30 -2.41 19.62
N CYS A 6 -26.43 -2.63 20.30
CA CYS A 6 -27.42 -3.61 19.87
C CYS A 6 -27.98 -3.22 18.48
N SER A 7 -28.01 -4.16 17.53
CA SER A 7 -28.56 -3.95 16.18
C SER A 7 -30.04 -3.59 16.21
N GLU A 8 -30.79 -4.15 17.17
CA GLU A 8 -32.25 -4.01 17.22
C GLU A 8 -32.70 -2.69 17.86
N CYS A 9 -32.03 -2.26 18.93
CA CYS A 9 -32.49 -1.11 19.72
C CYS A 9 -31.44 -0.02 19.93
N GLY A 10 -30.26 -0.14 19.32
CA GLY A 10 -29.17 0.84 19.40
C GLY A 10 -28.54 1.00 20.78
N THR A 11 -28.95 0.20 21.77
CA THR A 11 -28.47 0.33 23.15
C THR A 11 -27.06 -0.23 23.30
N ARG A 12 -26.22 0.50 24.02
CA ARG A 12 -24.85 0.10 24.35
C ARG A 12 -24.88 -1.10 25.29
N ILE A 13 -24.34 -2.22 24.83
CA ILE A 13 -24.24 -3.47 25.57
C ILE A 13 -22.80 -3.95 25.58
N ILE A 14 -22.46 -4.77 26.57
CA ILE A 14 -21.14 -5.39 26.65
C ILE A 14 -21.06 -6.45 25.55
N SER A 15 -19.95 -6.50 24.79
CA SER A 15 -19.75 -7.45 23.68
C SER A 15 -19.86 -8.94 24.06
N ARG A 16 -19.81 -9.25 25.35
CA ARG A 16 -19.97 -10.61 25.91
C ARG A 16 -21.40 -10.93 26.34
N ALA A 17 -22.31 -9.96 26.34
CA ALA A 17 -23.72 -10.19 26.68
C ALA A 17 -24.35 -11.02 25.55
N SER A 18 -24.94 -12.17 25.88
CA SER A 18 -25.64 -13.05 24.94
C SER A 18 -27.00 -12.48 24.52
N THR A 19 -27.58 -11.61 25.34
CA THR A 19 -28.90 -11.01 25.13
C THR A 19 -28.85 -9.54 25.50
N CYS A 20 -29.51 -8.69 24.71
CA CYS A 20 -29.66 -7.29 25.04
C CYS A 20 -30.59 -7.13 26.26
N PRO A 21 -30.14 -6.49 27.36
CA PRO A 21 -30.98 -6.30 28.55
C PRO A 21 -32.13 -5.32 28.31
N ARG A 22 -32.11 -4.55 27.22
CA ARG A 22 -33.16 -3.56 26.93
C ARG A 22 -34.28 -4.13 26.07
N CYS A 23 -33.97 -4.85 24.99
CA CYS A 23 -34.99 -5.36 24.06
C CYS A 23 -35.15 -6.89 24.09
N GLY A 24 -34.31 -7.62 24.83
CA GLY A 24 -34.36 -9.07 24.87
C GLY A 24 -33.84 -9.78 23.61
N ALA A 25 -33.37 -9.02 22.60
CA ALA A 25 -32.82 -9.60 21.39
C ALA A 25 -31.51 -10.35 21.67
N LYS A 26 -31.33 -11.51 21.03
CA LYS A 26 -30.09 -12.28 21.10
C LYS A 26 -28.97 -11.51 20.40
N ASN A 27 -27.86 -11.34 21.10
CA ASN A 27 -26.68 -10.69 20.55
C ASN A 27 -25.93 -11.70 19.68
N THR A 28 -26.07 -11.62 18.36
CA THR A 28 -25.41 -12.53 17.40
C THR A 28 -23.92 -12.24 17.24
N PHE A 29 -23.35 -11.36 18.06
CA PHE A 29 -21.91 -11.14 18.17
C PHE A 29 -21.24 -12.35 18.85
N HIS A 30 -21.29 -13.51 18.19
CA HIS A 30 -20.33 -14.57 18.42
C HIS A 30 -18.96 -14.00 18.06
N ARG A 31 -18.23 -13.66 19.11
CA ARG A 31 -16.80 -13.41 19.07
C ARG A 31 -16.15 -14.63 18.43
N HIS A 32 -15.95 -14.59 17.11
CA HIS A 32 -15.03 -15.48 16.40
C HIS A 32 -13.63 -15.19 16.94
N ARG A 33 -13.34 -15.75 18.11
CA ARG A 33 -11.99 -16.00 18.57
C ARG A 33 -11.57 -17.26 17.84
N ASN A 34 -11.20 -17.10 16.57
CA ASN A 34 -10.59 -18.16 15.77
C ASN A 34 -9.25 -18.52 16.43
N SER A 35 -9.26 -19.56 17.26
CA SER A 35 -8.15 -20.49 17.38
C SER A 35 -8.43 -21.63 16.40
N ASP A 36 -7.82 -21.45 15.22
CA ASP A 36 -7.26 -22.46 14.32
C ASP A 36 -8.17 -23.37 13.44
N ALA A 37 -7.87 -23.24 12.14
CA ALA A 37 -7.88 -24.25 11.07
C ALA A 37 -9.19 -24.90 10.56
N LEU A 38 -9.34 -24.78 9.23
CA LEU A 38 -10.01 -25.70 8.30
C LEU A 38 -11.53 -25.59 8.14
N SER A 39 -12.00 -24.73 7.23
CA SER A 39 -12.94 -25.10 6.16
C SER A 39 -13.37 -23.89 5.33
N SER A 40 -13.15 -23.99 4.01
CA SER A 40 -13.85 -23.33 2.90
C SER A 40 -13.90 -21.78 2.81
N ARG A 41 -12.81 -21.18 2.29
CA ARG A 41 -12.89 -20.02 1.38
C ARG A 41 -12.28 -20.40 0.03
N PRO A 42 -12.91 -20.08 -1.13
CA PRO A 42 -12.19 -20.07 -2.40
C PRO A 42 -11.06 -19.03 -2.35
N PRO A 43 -9.98 -19.19 -3.14
CA PRO A 43 -8.84 -18.28 -3.11
C PRO A 43 -9.29 -16.90 -3.58
N VAL A 44 -9.18 -15.90 -2.70
CA VAL A 44 -9.32 -14.49 -3.09
C VAL A 44 -8.18 -14.19 -4.07
N PRO A 45 -8.45 -13.78 -5.33
CA PRO A 45 -7.40 -13.40 -6.24
C PRO A 45 -6.68 -12.16 -5.71
N ARG A 46 -5.36 -12.22 -5.83
CA ARG A 46 -4.38 -11.19 -5.48
C ARG A 46 -4.79 -9.84 -6.10
N SER A 47 -5.42 -8.96 -5.32
CA SER A 47 -5.38 -7.52 -5.57
C SER A 47 -4.03 -7.02 -5.02
N LEU A 48 -2.95 -7.19 -5.79
CA LEU A 48 -2.40 -6.15 -6.67
C LEU A 48 -2.22 -4.82 -5.93
N ALA A 49 -0.92 -4.56 -5.70
CA ALA A 49 -0.33 -3.24 -5.85
C ALA A 49 -0.72 -2.19 -4.81
N GLN A 50 -0.21 -2.37 -3.60
CA GLN A 50 0.35 -1.21 -2.90
C GLN A 50 1.87 -1.34 -2.91
N GLU A 51 2.44 -1.31 -4.11
CA GLU A 51 3.88 -1.07 -4.28
C GLU A 51 4.12 0.40 -3.94
N LYS A 52 4.75 0.61 -2.78
CA LYS A 52 5.11 1.91 -2.25
C LYS A 52 5.83 2.72 -3.33
N GLN A 53 5.23 3.85 -3.68
CA GLN A 53 5.64 4.76 -4.75
C GLN A 53 7.09 5.23 -4.59
N ASN A 54 7.99 4.67 -5.40
CA ASN A 54 9.34 5.20 -5.67
C ASN A 54 9.37 6.06 -6.96
N GLY A 55 8.20 6.40 -7.52
CA GLY A 55 8.08 7.10 -8.81
C GLY A 55 8.79 8.45 -8.86
N GLY A 56 8.85 9.17 -7.73
CA GLY A 56 9.59 10.43 -7.65
C GLY A 56 11.10 10.26 -7.78
N LEU A 57 11.66 9.19 -7.20
CA LEU A 57 13.11 8.91 -7.27
C LEU A 57 13.50 8.47 -8.69
N VAL A 58 12.69 7.61 -9.31
CA VAL A 58 12.94 7.14 -10.68
C VAL A 58 12.89 8.30 -11.68
N LEU A 59 11.91 9.19 -11.55
CA LEU A 59 11.80 10.37 -12.42
C LEU A 59 13.00 11.32 -12.25
N LEU A 60 13.46 11.52 -11.01
CA LEU A 60 14.62 12.36 -10.71
C LEU A 60 15.91 11.76 -11.29
N ILE A 61 16.13 10.44 -11.14
CA ILE A 61 17.29 9.76 -11.73
C ILE A 61 17.26 9.88 -13.25
N LEU A 62 16.09 9.66 -13.87
CA LEU A 62 15.95 9.76 -15.33
C LEU A 62 16.29 11.16 -15.85
N PHE A 63 15.83 12.20 -15.13
CA PHE A 63 16.12 13.59 -15.45
C PHE A 63 17.62 13.92 -15.35
N LEU A 64 18.28 13.50 -14.27
CA LEU A 64 19.72 13.72 -14.07
C LEU A 64 20.56 13.03 -15.14
N VAL A 65 20.24 11.78 -15.49
CA VAL A 65 20.95 11.04 -16.55
C VAL A 65 20.78 11.73 -17.90
N THR A 66 19.57 12.20 -18.21
CA THR A 66 19.29 12.91 -19.48
C THR A 66 20.08 14.22 -19.55
N LEU A 67 20.07 15.01 -18.47
CA LEU A 67 20.82 16.26 -18.39
C LEU A 67 22.33 16.03 -18.50
N ALA A 68 22.86 14.99 -17.83
CA ALA A 68 24.25 14.60 -17.94
C ALA A 68 24.60 14.20 -19.39
N LEU A 69 23.78 13.43 -20.10
CA LEU A 69 24.05 13.08 -21.49
C LEU A 69 24.02 14.30 -22.41
N VAL A 70 23.07 15.22 -22.24
CA VAL A 70 22.95 16.44 -23.05
C VAL A 70 24.12 17.39 -22.83
N VAL A 71 24.64 17.50 -21.61
CA VAL A 71 25.76 18.40 -21.29
C VAL A 71 27.12 17.73 -21.53
N LEU A 72 27.26 16.46 -21.14
CA LEU A 72 28.54 15.74 -21.18
C LEU A 72 28.87 15.22 -22.59
N ARG A 73 27.89 14.81 -23.41
CA ARG A 73 28.18 14.40 -24.81
C ARG A 73 28.82 15.49 -25.67
N PRO A 74 28.28 16.73 -25.75
CA PRO A 74 28.90 17.77 -26.55
C PRO A 74 30.25 18.18 -25.95
N LEU A 75 30.40 18.14 -24.62
CA LEU A 75 31.69 18.40 -23.98
C LEU A 75 32.75 17.36 -24.39
N LEU A 76 32.39 16.06 -24.34
CA LEU A 76 33.26 14.98 -24.79
C LEU A 76 33.57 15.08 -26.29
N LEU A 77 32.56 15.30 -27.13
CA LEU A 77 32.77 15.49 -28.57
C LEU A 77 33.65 16.70 -28.89
N SER A 78 33.49 17.81 -28.14
CA SER A 78 34.35 18.99 -28.29
C SER A 78 35.80 18.70 -27.90
N ILE A 79 36.02 17.93 -26.83
CA ILE A 79 37.37 17.50 -26.41
C ILE A 79 37.96 16.54 -27.45
N PHE A 80 37.20 15.54 -27.90
CA PHE A 80 37.66 14.61 -28.94
C PHE A 80 37.96 15.32 -30.26
N HIS A 81 37.15 16.29 -30.67
CA HIS A 81 37.43 17.11 -31.85
C HIS A 81 38.70 17.94 -31.67
N SER A 82 38.92 18.51 -30.49
CA SER A 82 40.16 19.25 -30.19
C SER A 82 41.40 18.35 -30.19
N VAL A 83 41.26 17.08 -29.80
CA VAL A 83 42.35 16.09 -29.74
C VAL A 83 42.58 15.37 -31.07
N SER A 84 41.55 15.25 -31.92
CA SER A 84 41.64 14.60 -33.24
C SER A 84 41.96 15.58 -34.38
N TYR A 85 41.80 16.89 -34.16
CA TYR A 85 42.22 17.95 -35.10
C TYR A 85 43.38 18.81 -34.53
N PRO A 86 44.46 18.24 -33.96
CA PRO A 86 45.68 19.01 -33.77
C PRO A 86 46.29 19.18 -35.16
N VAL A 87 45.89 20.26 -35.81
CA VAL A 87 46.63 21.05 -36.80
C VAL A 87 47.72 20.25 -37.53
N TYR A 88 47.31 19.60 -38.64
CA TYR A 88 48.19 19.33 -39.77
C TYR A 88 48.31 20.59 -40.63
#